data_AF-A0AA97LWM7-F1
#
_entry.id   AF-A0AA97LWM7-F1
#
_cell.length_a   1.000
_cell.length_b   1.000
_cell.length_c   1.000
_cell.angle_alpha   90.00
_cell.angle_beta   90.00
_cell.angle_gamma   90.00
#
_symmetry.space_group_name_H-M   'P 1'
#
loop_
_entity.id
_entity.type
_entity.pdbx_description
1 polymer ?
#
loop_
_entity_poly.entity_id
_entity_poly.type
_entity_poly.pdbx_seq_one_letter_code
_entity_poly.pdbx_strand_id
1 'polypeptide(L)'
;MAFNQGCRALVPTADADVRYFAYQLSALTEPLQAQGLGTTFVELSSSSLSDFKVHVPPLEEQRRIAEYLDAETGRIDAVSSAYSDIKILALQRRGVAVHSLVTGAFALDQKPSSLSWTESIPSHWAEVRLGLVATMGSGHTPSRLRSDWWVDCDIPWITTGEVSQVRDDRREVITETREKISKLGLANSSAELKPAGTVVLCRTASAGYSAIMGTNMATSQDFVTWTCGPDLDPAYLLWVLRAMRPDLLGRLAMGSTHKTIYVPDLQSLRIPLPPVEEQRKIVEKIRASNRRIDELVDKLDRQIDLLAERRQALITAAVTGQFDVTTAGRAGKAEASV
;
A
#
# COMPACT_ATOMS: atom_id res chain seq x y z
N MET A 1 12.65 9.16 -32.39
CA MET A 1 11.79 8.71 -31.28
C MET A 1 10.34 8.81 -31.76
N ALA A 2 9.51 7.78 -31.56
CA ALA A 2 8.09 7.83 -31.92
C ALA A 2 7.26 7.88 -30.63
N PHE A 3 6.29 8.79 -30.55
CA PHE A 3 5.41 8.98 -29.41
C PHE A 3 3.96 9.12 -29.89
N ASN A 4 3.00 8.91 -28.99
CA ASN A 4 1.58 8.93 -29.32
C ASN A 4 1.07 10.36 -29.60
N GLN A 5 -0.18 10.47 -30.04
CA GLN A 5 -0.80 11.73 -30.45
C GLN A 5 -0.99 12.74 -29.31
N GLY A 6 -0.93 12.30 -28.04
CA GLY A 6 -1.00 13.16 -26.86
C GLY A 6 0.36 13.78 -26.48
N CYS A 7 1.45 13.36 -27.10
CA CYS A 7 2.78 13.94 -26.89
C CYS A 7 3.13 14.93 -28.00
N ARG A 8 3.86 16.00 -27.63
CA ARG A 8 4.43 16.97 -28.55
C ARG A 8 5.93 17.07 -28.28
N ALA A 9 6.74 17.00 -29.34
CA ALA A 9 8.17 17.29 -29.23
C ALA A 9 8.40 18.78 -29.46
N LEU A 10 9.14 19.40 -28.55
CA LEU A 10 9.64 20.76 -28.69
C LEU A 10 11.10 20.68 -29.10
N VAL A 11 11.42 21.18 -30.28
CA VAL A 11 12.78 21.20 -30.83
C VAL A 11 13.23 22.65 -30.92
N PRO A 12 14.31 23.05 -30.23
CA PRO A 12 14.79 24.41 -30.30
C PRO A 12 15.26 24.76 -31.72
N THR A 13 14.87 25.94 -32.20
CA THR A 13 15.25 26.45 -33.53
C THR A 13 16.49 27.35 -33.51
N ALA A 14 17.09 27.55 -32.33
CA ALA A 14 18.27 28.37 -32.09
C ALA A 14 19.16 27.71 -31.02
N ASP A 15 20.33 28.29 -30.76
CA ASP A 15 21.21 27.83 -29.69
C ASP A 15 20.52 27.91 -28.32
N ALA A 16 20.24 26.74 -27.75
CA ALA A 16 19.47 26.57 -26.51
C ALA A 16 20.00 25.36 -25.72
N ASP A 17 20.04 25.46 -24.39
CA ASP A 17 20.24 24.30 -23.53
C ASP A 17 18.90 23.59 -23.28
N VAL A 18 18.73 22.39 -23.83
CA VAL A 18 17.49 21.62 -23.74
C VAL A 18 17.11 21.30 -22.28
N ARG A 19 18.11 21.14 -21.38
CA ARG A 19 17.85 20.84 -19.96
C ARG A 19 17.24 22.05 -19.25
N TYR A 20 17.73 23.26 -19.54
CA TYR A 20 17.14 24.49 -19.01
C TYR A 20 15.65 24.59 -19.37
N PHE A 21 15.31 24.37 -20.65
CA PHE A 21 13.91 24.40 -21.09
C PHE A 21 13.09 23.26 -20.49
N ALA A 22 13.67 22.08 -20.25
CA ALA A 22 12.99 21.00 -19.54
C ALA A 22 12.65 21.40 -18.08
N TYR A 23 13.57 22.04 -17.36
CA TYR A 23 13.30 22.59 -16.02
C TYR A 23 12.28 23.73 -16.06
N GLN A 24 12.35 24.59 -17.05
CA GLN A 24 11.40 25.68 -17.20
C GLN A 24 9.98 25.16 -17.48
N LEU A 25 9.83 24.16 -18.36
CA LEU A 25 8.54 23.52 -18.63
C LEU A 25 7.99 22.80 -17.39
N SER A 26 8.84 22.17 -16.58
CA SER A 26 8.40 21.54 -15.32
C SER A 26 7.93 22.57 -14.29
N ALA A 27 8.59 23.74 -14.21
CA ALA A 27 8.14 24.87 -13.40
C ALA A 27 6.80 25.46 -13.88
N LEU A 28 6.51 25.36 -15.18
CA LEU A 28 5.32 25.92 -15.81
C LEU A 28 4.15 24.94 -15.89
N THR A 29 4.23 23.77 -15.23
CA THR A 29 3.20 22.72 -15.30
C THR A 29 1.80 23.26 -14.95
N GLU A 30 1.65 23.98 -13.83
CA GLU A 30 0.36 24.55 -13.41
C GLU A 30 -0.20 25.59 -14.41
N PRO A 31 0.58 26.62 -14.82
CA PRO A 31 0.16 27.54 -15.88
C PRO A 31 -0.24 26.86 -17.19
N LEU A 32 0.48 25.81 -17.60
CA LEU A 32 0.20 25.05 -18.82
C LEU A 32 -1.09 24.24 -18.68
N GLN A 33 -1.32 23.60 -17.54
CA GLN A 33 -2.56 22.87 -17.25
C GLN A 33 -3.78 23.80 -17.21
N ALA A 34 -3.64 25.03 -16.70
CA ALA A 34 -4.72 26.02 -16.67
C ALA A 34 -5.18 26.47 -18.07
N GLN A 35 -4.34 26.31 -19.10
CA GLN A 35 -4.71 26.57 -20.50
C GLN A 35 -5.27 25.34 -21.22
N GLY A 36 -5.26 24.18 -20.57
CA GLY A 36 -5.82 22.96 -21.14
C GLY A 36 -7.35 22.99 -21.15
N LEU A 37 -7.94 22.34 -22.15
CA LEU A 37 -9.38 22.25 -22.35
C LEU A 37 -9.86 20.82 -22.06
N GLY A 38 -11.07 20.69 -21.48
CA GLY A 38 -11.73 19.40 -21.23
C GLY A 38 -11.96 19.10 -19.75
N THR A 39 -13.05 18.40 -19.44
CA THR A 39 -13.47 18.08 -18.05
C THR A 39 -13.03 16.68 -17.58
N THR A 40 -12.72 15.78 -18.51
CA THR A 40 -12.35 14.38 -18.24
C THR A 40 -10.91 14.08 -18.62
N PHE A 41 -10.42 14.71 -19.69
CA PHE A 41 -9.02 14.75 -20.09
C PHE A 41 -8.69 16.20 -20.44
N VAL A 42 -7.78 16.80 -19.70
CA VAL A 42 -7.28 18.16 -19.97
C VAL A 42 -6.22 18.04 -21.05
N GLU A 43 -6.52 18.56 -22.25
CA GLU A 43 -5.59 18.55 -23.38
C GLU A 43 -5.15 19.97 -23.71
N LEU A 44 -3.84 20.17 -23.85
CA LEU A 44 -3.26 21.43 -24.30
C LEU A 44 -3.10 21.41 -25.82
N SER A 45 -3.81 22.30 -26.51
CA SER A 45 -3.75 22.39 -27.97
C SER A 45 -2.35 22.81 -28.45
N SER A 46 -1.95 22.39 -29.66
CA SER A 46 -0.66 22.77 -30.25
C SER A 46 -0.51 24.30 -30.40
N SER A 47 -1.61 25.01 -30.68
CA SER A 47 -1.61 26.48 -30.75
C SER A 47 -1.39 27.10 -29.37
N SER A 48 -2.11 26.64 -28.34
CA SER A 48 -1.95 27.15 -26.97
C SER A 48 -0.53 26.92 -26.45
N LEU A 49 0.05 25.75 -26.73
CA LEU A 49 1.43 25.45 -26.37
C LEU A 49 2.43 26.35 -27.13
N SER A 50 2.19 26.62 -28.41
CA SER A 50 3.06 27.47 -29.24
C SER A 50 3.01 28.95 -28.83
N ASP A 51 1.88 29.42 -28.32
CA ASP A 51 1.69 30.81 -27.88
C ASP A 51 2.20 31.06 -26.46
N PHE A 52 2.56 29.99 -25.73
CA PHE A 52 3.04 30.08 -24.36
C PHE A 52 4.42 30.74 -24.30
N LYS A 53 4.52 31.85 -23.57
CA LYS A 53 5.77 32.61 -23.44
C LYS A 53 6.71 31.97 -22.43
N VAL A 54 7.96 31.80 -22.84
CA VAL A 54 9.04 31.28 -22.00
C VAL A 54 10.15 32.32 -21.82
N HIS A 55 10.90 32.24 -20.71
CA HIS A 55 12.05 33.11 -20.49
C HIS A 55 13.28 32.51 -21.16
N VAL A 56 14.03 33.31 -21.93
CA VAL A 56 15.18 32.86 -22.71
C VAL A 56 16.40 33.72 -22.38
N PRO A 57 17.14 33.40 -21.31
CA PRO A 57 18.39 34.09 -21.00
C PRO A 57 19.49 33.68 -22.00
N PRO A 58 20.66 34.36 -22.02
CA PRO A 58 21.79 33.97 -22.86
C PRO A 58 22.19 32.50 -22.66
N LEU A 59 22.68 31.83 -23.72
CA LEU A 59 22.99 30.39 -23.70
C LEU A 59 23.92 29.99 -22.54
N GLU A 60 24.92 30.80 -22.23
CA GLU A 60 25.85 30.56 -21.12
C GLU A 60 25.15 30.63 -19.75
N GLU A 61 24.14 31.46 -19.59
CA GLU A 61 23.30 31.51 -18.39
C GLU A 61 22.36 30.31 -18.31
N GLN A 62 21.73 29.92 -19.43
CA GLN A 62 20.92 28.69 -19.49
C GLN A 62 21.73 27.46 -19.03
N ARG A 63 22.95 27.30 -19.56
CA ARG A 63 23.86 26.20 -19.19
C ARG A 63 24.22 26.23 -17.70
N ARG A 64 24.54 27.40 -17.15
CA ARG A 64 24.85 27.56 -15.73
C ARG A 64 23.67 27.19 -14.83
N ILE A 65 22.46 27.65 -15.16
CA ILE A 65 21.24 27.31 -14.41
C ILE A 65 20.97 25.79 -14.50
N ALA A 66 21.07 25.21 -15.69
CA ALA A 66 20.86 23.78 -15.90
C ALA A 66 21.86 22.92 -15.12
N GLU A 67 23.16 23.25 -15.16
CA GLU A 67 24.19 22.54 -14.41
C GLU A 67 23.97 22.60 -12.90
N TYR A 68 23.57 23.77 -12.38
CA TYR A 68 23.23 23.92 -10.98
C TYR A 68 22.00 23.08 -10.59
N LEU A 69 20.93 23.16 -11.39
CA LEU A 69 19.72 22.38 -11.13
C LEU A 69 19.98 20.89 -11.21
N ASP A 70 20.70 20.40 -12.21
CA ASP A 70 21.10 18.99 -12.31
C ASP A 70 21.81 18.51 -11.03
N ALA A 71 22.74 19.32 -10.50
CA ALA A 71 23.46 18.97 -9.29
C ALA A 71 22.56 18.97 -8.05
N GLU A 72 21.75 20.00 -7.84
CA GLU A 72 20.93 20.12 -6.63
C GLU A 72 19.71 19.18 -6.66
N THR A 73 18.99 19.09 -7.78
CA THR A 73 17.87 18.15 -7.90
C THR A 73 18.38 16.72 -7.84
N GLY A 74 19.55 16.42 -8.42
CA GLY A 74 20.18 15.11 -8.29
C GLY A 74 20.49 14.72 -6.83
N ARG A 75 20.95 15.67 -6.00
CA ARG A 75 21.14 15.42 -4.56
C ARG A 75 19.82 15.19 -3.84
N ILE A 76 18.79 15.98 -4.13
CA ILE A 76 17.46 15.83 -3.54
C ILE A 76 16.88 14.46 -3.90
N ASP A 77 16.96 14.07 -5.18
CA ASP A 77 16.45 12.81 -5.70
C ASP A 77 17.20 11.62 -5.06
N ALA A 78 18.51 11.72 -4.84
CA ALA A 78 19.30 10.70 -4.15
C ALA A 78 18.86 10.50 -2.68
N VAL A 79 18.61 11.60 -1.95
CA VAL A 79 18.11 11.51 -0.56
C VAL A 79 16.69 10.94 -0.52
N SER A 80 15.81 11.37 -1.43
CA SER A 80 14.43 10.88 -1.53
C SER A 80 14.40 9.36 -1.84
N SER A 81 15.29 8.90 -2.74
CA SER A 81 15.47 7.48 -3.02
C SER A 81 15.93 6.71 -1.77
N ALA A 82 16.92 7.23 -1.04
CA ALA A 82 17.40 6.59 0.18
C ALA A 82 16.30 6.48 1.26
N TYR A 83 15.44 7.49 1.41
CA TYR A 83 14.29 7.42 2.31
C TYR A 83 13.25 6.38 1.87
N SER A 84 13.01 6.26 0.56
CA SER A 84 12.14 5.23 0.00
C SER A 84 12.69 3.83 0.26
N ASP A 85 14.01 3.63 0.13
CA ASP A 85 14.67 2.36 0.43
C ASP A 85 14.58 1.99 1.92
N ILE A 86 14.82 2.97 2.82
CA ILE A 86 14.67 2.77 4.26
C ILE A 86 13.23 2.37 4.61
N LYS A 87 12.23 3.01 3.99
CA LYS A 87 10.81 2.65 4.17
C LYS A 87 10.56 1.20 3.76
N ILE A 88 11.04 0.77 2.60
CA ILE A 88 10.89 -0.61 2.12
C ILE A 88 11.53 -1.60 3.10
N LEU A 89 12.76 -1.34 3.54
CA LEU A 89 13.48 -2.19 4.48
C LEU A 89 12.76 -2.28 5.84
N ALA A 90 12.22 -1.16 6.34
CA ALA A 90 11.45 -1.14 7.58
C ALA A 90 10.19 -2.02 7.48
N LEU A 91 9.47 -1.95 6.36
CA LEU A 91 8.28 -2.78 6.10
C LEU A 91 8.63 -4.27 5.92
N GLN A 92 9.76 -4.60 5.29
CA GLN A 92 10.26 -5.98 5.20
C GLN A 92 10.61 -6.53 6.59
N ARG A 93 11.33 -5.74 7.40
CA ARG A 93 11.67 -6.10 8.79
C ARG A 93 10.41 -6.34 9.63
N ARG A 94 9.35 -5.54 9.43
CA ARG A 94 8.04 -5.76 10.05
C ARG A 94 7.51 -7.16 9.77
N GLY A 95 7.52 -7.59 8.50
CA GLY A 95 7.05 -8.92 8.09
C GLY A 95 7.83 -10.05 8.76
N VAL A 96 9.16 -9.95 8.79
CA VAL A 96 10.02 -10.94 9.46
C VAL A 96 9.75 -10.96 10.97
N ALA A 97 9.67 -9.81 11.62
CA ALA A 97 9.40 -9.73 13.05
C ALA A 97 8.04 -10.34 13.42
N VAL A 98 7.00 -10.06 12.64
CA VAL A 98 5.66 -10.66 12.83
C VAL A 98 5.75 -12.17 12.65
N HIS A 99 6.37 -12.66 11.57
CA HIS A 99 6.57 -14.10 11.33
C HIS A 99 7.29 -14.77 12.50
N SER A 100 8.41 -14.23 12.97
CA SER A 100 9.18 -14.78 14.11
C SER A 100 8.38 -14.79 15.41
N LEU A 101 7.52 -13.79 15.65
CA LEU A 101 6.69 -13.72 16.84
C LEU A 101 5.56 -14.75 16.82
N VAL A 102 4.86 -14.90 15.69
CA VAL A 102 3.74 -15.84 15.58
C VAL A 102 4.17 -17.30 15.43
N THR A 103 5.44 -17.55 15.09
CA THR A 103 6.06 -18.89 15.05
C THR A 103 6.87 -19.20 16.30
N GLY A 104 7.06 -18.23 17.20
CA GLY A 104 7.77 -18.43 18.46
C GLY A 104 9.28 -18.65 18.30
N ALA A 105 9.88 -18.11 17.23
CA ALA A 105 11.29 -18.32 16.88
C ALA A 105 12.31 -17.87 17.96
N PHE A 106 11.86 -17.12 18.96
CA PHE A 106 12.70 -16.66 20.09
C PHE A 106 12.62 -17.57 21.33
N ALA A 107 11.83 -18.64 21.32
CA ALA A 107 11.80 -19.59 22.43
C ALA A 107 13.09 -20.43 22.46
N LEU A 108 13.56 -20.73 23.67
CA LEU A 108 14.78 -21.53 23.90
C LEU A 108 14.59 -23.01 23.52
N ASP A 109 13.40 -23.54 23.81
CA ASP A 109 13.05 -24.93 23.52
C ASP A 109 12.17 -24.99 22.28
N GLN A 110 12.68 -25.61 21.22
CA GLN A 110 12.09 -25.69 19.89
C GLN A 110 11.96 -27.15 19.46
N LYS A 111 10.91 -27.45 18.71
CA LYS A 111 10.73 -28.72 18.01
C LYS A 111 10.56 -28.49 16.50
N PRO A 112 10.92 -29.47 15.65
CA PRO A 112 10.60 -29.42 14.23
C PRO A 112 9.11 -29.24 14.01
N SER A 113 8.75 -28.35 13.08
CA SER A 113 7.37 -28.05 12.72
C SER A 113 6.95 -28.79 11.46
N SER A 114 5.67 -29.14 11.36
CA SER A 114 5.09 -29.72 10.15
C SER A 114 4.30 -28.71 9.30
N LEU A 115 4.35 -27.43 9.66
CA LEU A 115 3.77 -26.33 8.90
C LEU A 115 4.68 -25.96 7.71
N SER A 116 4.10 -25.71 6.53
CA SER A 116 4.86 -25.41 5.30
C SER A 116 5.66 -24.11 5.32
N TRP A 117 5.39 -23.24 6.29
CA TRP A 117 5.87 -21.87 6.34
C TRP A 117 6.74 -21.57 7.57
N THR A 118 7.05 -22.59 8.39
CA THR A 118 8.01 -22.49 9.50
C THR A 118 8.67 -23.84 9.79
N GLU A 119 9.99 -23.81 10.00
CA GLU A 119 10.83 -24.98 10.22
C GLU A 119 10.70 -25.55 11.64
N SER A 120 10.48 -24.68 12.62
CA SER A 120 10.32 -25.04 14.03
C SER A 120 9.28 -24.15 14.73
N ILE A 121 8.80 -24.64 15.87
CA ILE A 121 7.96 -23.90 16.81
C ILE A 121 8.36 -24.30 18.24
N PRO A 122 7.99 -23.50 19.26
CA PRO A 122 8.24 -23.85 20.65
C PRO A 122 7.68 -25.24 21.00
N SER A 123 8.44 -26.01 21.76
CA SER A 123 8.10 -27.40 22.08
C SER A 123 6.73 -27.54 22.75
N HIS A 124 6.34 -26.57 23.57
CA HIS A 124 5.05 -26.53 24.28
C HIS A 124 3.87 -26.06 23.42
N TRP A 125 4.08 -25.54 22.22
CA TRP A 125 2.99 -25.13 21.32
C TRP A 125 2.39 -26.31 20.57
N ALA A 126 1.08 -26.28 20.34
CA ALA A 126 0.41 -27.26 19.48
C ALA A 126 0.41 -26.78 18.01
N GLU A 127 0.29 -27.72 17.07
CA GLU A 127 -0.03 -27.43 15.67
C GLU A 127 -1.40 -28.01 15.32
N VAL A 128 -2.40 -27.15 15.19
CA VAL A 128 -3.79 -27.58 15.00
C VAL A 128 -4.29 -27.24 13.61
N ARG A 129 -5.25 -28.04 13.10
CA ARG A 129 -6.06 -27.62 11.96
C ARG A 129 -6.98 -26.48 12.42
N LEU A 130 -7.03 -25.39 11.67
CA LEU A 130 -7.79 -24.20 12.03
C LEU A 130 -9.29 -24.52 12.28
N GLY A 131 -9.85 -25.44 11.49
CA GLY A 131 -11.24 -25.91 11.66
C GLY A 131 -11.55 -26.61 12.99
N LEU A 132 -10.55 -26.99 13.79
CA LEU A 132 -10.74 -27.56 15.14
C LEU A 132 -10.91 -26.49 16.23
N VAL A 133 -10.43 -25.27 15.98
CA VAL A 133 -10.42 -24.16 16.95
C VAL A 133 -11.18 -22.92 16.47
N ALA A 134 -11.69 -22.94 15.24
CA ALA A 134 -12.55 -21.91 14.68
C ALA A 134 -13.54 -22.50 13.67
N THR A 135 -14.76 -21.97 13.66
CA THR A 135 -15.78 -22.35 12.69
C THR A 135 -15.60 -21.55 11.41
N MET A 136 -15.30 -22.23 10.31
CA MET A 136 -15.18 -21.62 9.00
C MET A 136 -16.56 -21.33 8.39
N GLY A 137 -16.76 -20.15 7.84
CA GLY A 137 -17.94 -19.79 7.04
C GLY A 137 -17.54 -19.16 5.70
N SER A 138 -18.45 -19.14 4.74
CA SER A 138 -18.27 -18.49 3.43
C SER A 138 -19.15 -17.26 3.29
N GLY A 139 -18.70 -16.29 2.50
CA GLY A 139 -19.55 -15.18 2.06
C GLY A 139 -20.40 -15.51 0.83
N HIS A 140 -21.35 -14.63 0.55
CA HIS A 140 -22.20 -14.72 -0.64
C HIS A 140 -22.68 -13.33 -1.09
N THR A 141 -23.03 -13.22 -2.36
CA THR A 141 -23.57 -11.99 -2.95
C THR A 141 -25.06 -12.18 -3.22
N PRO A 142 -25.96 -11.47 -2.51
CA PRO A 142 -27.39 -11.48 -2.87
C PRO A 142 -27.58 -11.11 -4.34
N SER A 143 -28.61 -11.65 -4.98
CA SER A 143 -28.83 -11.42 -6.41
C SER A 143 -28.99 -9.93 -6.72
N ARG A 144 -28.15 -9.40 -7.60
CA ARG A 144 -28.24 -8.01 -8.09
C ARG A 144 -29.43 -7.79 -9.02
N LEU A 145 -30.04 -8.86 -9.54
CA LEU A 145 -31.24 -8.79 -10.37
C LEU A 145 -32.52 -8.53 -9.56
N ARG A 146 -32.46 -8.70 -8.24
CA ARG A 146 -33.57 -8.48 -7.32
C ARG A 146 -33.41 -7.12 -6.64
N SER A 147 -33.82 -6.05 -7.33
CA SER A 147 -33.67 -4.67 -6.82
C SER A 147 -34.36 -4.47 -5.47
N ASP A 148 -35.43 -5.20 -5.20
CA ASP A 148 -36.14 -5.24 -3.93
C ASP A 148 -35.26 -5.68 -2.74
N TRP A 149 -34.19 -6.46 -2.99
CA TRP A 149 -33.24 -6.88 -1.96
C TRP A 149 -32.19 -5.82 -1.60
N TRP A 150 -32.17 -4.71 -2.33
CA TRP A 150 -31.20 -3.62 -2.17
C TRP A 150 -31.85 -2.31 -1.69
N VAL A 151 -33.04 -2.43 -1.09
CA VAL A 151 -33.77 -1.32 -0.44
C VAL A 151 -33.56 -1.42 1.07
N ASP A 152 -33.43 -0.28 1.75
CA ASP A 152 -33.27 -0.18 3.21
C ASP A 152 -32.12 -1.03 3.77
N CYS A 153 -30.97 -1.00 3.09
CA CYS A 153 -29.79 -1.78 3.47
C CYS A 153 -29.12 -1.24 4.74
N ASP A 154 -29.20 -2.00 5.84
CA ASP A 154 -28.63 -1.66 7.14
C ASP A 154 -27.50 -2.61 7.60
N ILE A 155 -27.35 -3.79 6.99
CA ILE A 155 -26.36 -4.80 7.37
C ILE A 155 -25.03 -4.54 6.66
N PRO A 156 -23.92 -4.28 7.37
CA PRO A 156 -22.61 -4.11 6.75
C PRO A 156 -22.19 -5.36 5.97
N TRP A 157 -21.67 -5.16 4.77
CA TRP A 157 -21.32 -6.23 3.85
C TRP A 157 -19.91 -6.03 3.29
N ILE A 158 -18.95 -6.84 3.76
CA ILE A 158 -17.54 -6.73 3.35
C ILE A 158 -17.40 -7.26 1.93
N THR A 159 -16.91 -6.40 1.05
CA THR A 159 -16.53 -6.73 -0.34
C THR A 159 -15.03 -6.47 -0.55
N THR A 160 -14.52 -6.79 -1.75
CA THR A 160 -13.13 -6.48 -2.12
C THR A 160 -12.81 -4.98 -2.06
N GLY A 161 -13.82 -4.10 -2.08
CA GLY A 161 -13.66 -2.67 -1.86
C GLY A 161 -13.03 -2.33 -0.51
N GLU A 162 -13.29 -3.14 0.53
CA GLU A 162 -12.77 -2.89 1.89
C GLU A 162 -11.34 -3.33 2.10
N VAL A 163 -10.75 -4.05 1.15
CA VAL A 163 -9.32 -4.39 1.19
C VAL A 163 -8.46 -3.14 1.23
N SER A 164 -8.91 -2.05 0.59
CA SER A 164 -8.20 -0.75 0.65
C SER A 164 -8.02 -0.23 2.07
N GLN A 165 -8.93 -0.55 3.00
CA GLN A 165 -8.85 -0.13 4.40
C GLN A 165 -7.78 -0.88 5.19
N VAL A 166 -7.33 -2.05 4.72
CA VAL A 166 -6.41 -2.95 5.44
C VAL A 166 -5.15 -3.30 4.63
N ARG A 167 -4.94 -2.60 3.50
CA ARG A 167 -3.89 -2.91 2.53
C ARG A 167 -2.47 -2.72 3.08
N ASP A 168 -2.30 -1.80 4.03
CA ASP A 168 -1.02 -1.49 4.68
C ASP A 168 -0.74 -2.34 5.93
N ASP A 169 -1.68 -3.22 6.30
CA ASP A 169 -1.73 -4.01 7.53
C ASP A 169 -1.76 -3.20 8.84
N ARG A 170 -1.95 -1.87 8.80
CA ARG A 170 -2.07 -1.04 10.01
C ARG A 170 -3.42 -1.19 10.69
N ARG A 171 -4.49 -1.29 9.89
CA ARG A 171 -5.85 -1.52 10.40
C ARG A 171 -6.11 -3.01 10.60
N GLU A 172 -6.53 -3.40 11.79
CA GLU A 172 -6.90 -4.78 12.11
C GLU A 172 -8.42 -5.02 11.96
N VAL A 173 -9.24 -4.01 12.27
CA VAL A 173 -10.69 -4.14 12.42
C VAL A 173 -11.43 -3.31 11.38
N ILE A 174 -12.38 -3.93 10.68
CA ILE A 174 -13.33 -3.24 9.81
C ILE A 174 -14.61 -2.98 10.60
N THR A 175 -14.97 -1.70 10.76
CA THR A 175 -16.18 -1.27 11.46
C THR A 175 -17.28 -0.78 10.52
N GLU A 176 -16.90 -0.41 9.30
CA GLU A 176 -17.77 0.21 8.30
C GLU A 176 -17.47 -0.35 6.92
N THR A 177 -18.51 -0.46 6.11
CA THR A 177 -18.47 -0.98 4.73
C THR A 177 -19.10 0.03 3.79
N ARG A 178 -18.57 0.12 2.56
CA ARG A 178 -19.09 0.97 1.48
C ARG A 178 -20.47 0.52 1.04
N GLU A 179 -20.68 -0.80 1.00
CA GLU A 179 -21.95 -1.40 0.66
C GLU A 179 -22.57 -2.09 1.87
N LYS A 180 -23.90 -2.14 1.88
CA LYS A 180 -24.71 -2.83 2.87
C LYS A 180 -25.74 -3.69 2.14
N ILE A 181 -26.24 -4.72 2.82
CA ILE A 181 -27.34 -5.55 2.32
C ILE A 181 -28.56 -5.39 3.23
N SER A 182 -29.75 -5.63 2.68
CA SER A 182 -30.99 -5.61 3.45
C SER A 182 -31.19 -6.94 4.19
N LYS A 183 -32.05 -6.92 5.22
CA LYS A 183 -32.54 -8.15 5.87
C LYS A 183 -33.24 -9.09 4.89
N LEU A 184 -33.96 -8.54 3.91
CA LEU A 184 -34.62 -9.32 2.87
C LEU A 184 -33.60 -10.04 1.98
N GLY A 185 -32.55 -9.33 1.55
CA GLY A 185 -31.47 -9.90 0.74
C GLY A 185 -30.66 -10.95 1.50
N LEU A 186 -30.40 -10.75 2.78
CA LEU A 186 -29.78 -11.76 3.65
C LEU A 186 -30.66 -13.01 3.76
N ALA A 187 -31.94 -12.86 4.09
CA ALA A 187 -32.87 -13.98 4.30
C ALA A 187 -33.16 -14.80 3.03
N ASN A 188 -32.97 -14.22 1.85
CA ASN A 188 -33.25 -14.86 0.55
C ASN A 188 -31.99 -15.21 -0.25
N SER A 189 -30.82 -15.23 0.40
CA SER A 189 -29.56 -15.63 -0.23
C SER A 189 -28.76 -16.55 0.70
N SER A 190 -27.64 -17.09 0.20
CA SER A 190 -26.69 -17.84 1.04
C SER A 190 -25.75 -16.92 1.84
N ALA A 191 -26.02 -15.62 1.91
CA ALA A 191 -25.22 -14.72 2.72
C ALA A 191 -25.51 -14.98 4.20
N GLU A 192 -24.45 -15.02 5.01
CA GLU A 192 -24.56 -15.27 6.44
C GLU A 192 -24.11 -14.06 7.24
N LEU A 193 -24.90 -13.69 8.25
CA LEU A 193 -24.50 -12.69 9.24
C LEU A 193 -23.54 -13.34 10.25
N LYS A 194 -22.32 -12.82 10.33
CA LYS A 194 -21.30 -13.28 11.27
C LYS A 194 -21.17 -12.29 12.44
N PRO A 195 -20.88 -12.77 13.65
CA PRO A 195 -20.74 -11.91 14.81
C PRO A 195 -19.46 -11.07 14.74
N ALA A 196 -19.45 -9.94 15.45
CA ALA A 196 -18.24 -9.18 15.73
C ALA A 196 -17.13 -10.08 16.32
N GLY A 197 -15.87 -9.81 15.97
CA GLY A 197 -14.72 -10.64 16.32
C GLY A 197 -14.43 -11.75 15.31
N THR A 198 -15.30 -11.99 14.32
CA THR A 198 -15.03 -12.94 13.23
C THR A 198 -13.88 -12.44 12.36
N VAL A 199 -12.91 -13.31 12.06
CA VAL A 199 -11.78 -13.02 11.17
C VAL A 199 -12.16 -13.31 9.73
N VAL A 200 -11.85 -12.41 8.81
CA VAL A 200 -12.12 -12.57 7.37
C VAL A 200 -10.83 -12.63 6.57
N LEU A 201 -10.84 -13.38 5.47
CA LEU A 201 -9.73 -13.45 4.51
C LEU A 201 -10.29 -13.40 3.10
N CYS A 202 -9.80 -12.46 2.29
CA CYS A 202 -10.09 -12.42 0.87
C CYS A 202 -9.34 -13.55 0.16
N ARG A 203 -10.04 -14.28 -0.72
CA ARG A 203 -9.53 -15.44 -1.46
C ARG A 203 -9.37 -15.21 -2.96
N THR A 204 -9.91 -14.13 -3.54
CA THR A 204 -9.94 -13.90 -5.00
C THR A 204 -9.05 -12.72 -5.42
N ALA A 205 -9.59 -11.68 -6.06
CA ALA A 205 -8.87 -10.56 -6.70
C ALA A 205 -7.90 -9.81 -5.77
N SER A 206 -8.10 -9.90 -4.45
CA SER A 206 -7.22 -9.37 -3.42
C SER A 206 -6.88 -10.45 -2.39
N ALA A 207 -6.49 -11.62 -2.87
CA ALA A 207 -6.20 -12.77 -2.04
C ALA A 207 -5.16 -12.47 -0.95
N GLY A 208 -5.36 -13.04 0.24
CA GLY A 208 -4.40 -12.96 1.34
C GLY A 208 -4.56 -11.73 2.26
N TYR A 209 -5.41 -10.77 1.92
CA TYR A 209 -5.78 -9.68 2.83
C TYR A 209 -6.82 -10.14 3.84
N SER A 210 -6.61 -9.77 5.10
CA SER A 210 -7.42 -10.22 6.23
C SER A 210 -7.69 -9.09 7.22
N ALA A 211 -8.82 -9.23 7.93
CA ALA A 211 -9.29 -8.28 8.92
C ALA A 211 -10.19 -8.96 9.96
N ILE A 212 -10.57 -8.24 11.00
CA ILE A 212 -11.55 -8.65 12.01
C ILE A 212 -12.81 -7.81 11.83
N MET A 213 -13.98 -8.43 11.93
CA MET A 213 -15.26 -7.71 11.94
C MET A 213 -15.45 -6.97 13.28
N GLY A 214 -15.62 -5.65 13.23
CA GLY A 214 -15.84 -4.82 14.42
C GLY A 214 -17.30 -4.77 14.89
N THR A 215 -18.24 -5.16 14.03
CA THR A 215 -19.66 -5.34 14.34
C THR A 215 -20.15 -6.61 13.64
N ASN A 216 -21.43 -6.95 13.76
CA ASN A 216 -22.02 -8.05 13.00
C ASN A 216 -22.05 -7.66 11.51
N MET A 217 -21.47 -8.50 10.66
CA MET A 217 -21.36 -8.23 9.21
C MET A 217 -21.57 -9.49 8.39
N ALA A 218 -21.99 -9.32 7.14
CA ALA A 218 -21.90 -10.35 6.12
C ALA A 218 -20.68 -10.10 5.21
N THR A 219 -20.32 -11.06 4.37
CA THR A 219 -19.22 -10.91 3.40
C THR A 219 -19.65 -11.35 2.00
N SER A 220 -18.99 -10.84 0.96
CA SER A 220 -19.17 -11.32 -0.42
C SER A 220 -18.54 -12.70 -0.61
N GLN A 221 -18.87 -13.36 -1.72
CA GLN A 221 -18.28 -14.64 -2.12
C GLN A 221 -16.74 -14.66 -2.22
N ASP A 222 -16.12 -13.48 -2.24
CA ASP A 222 -14.66 -13.30 -2.30
C ASP A 222 -13.97 -13.55 -0.95
N PHE A 223 -14.73 -13.83 0.11
CA PHE A 223 -14.22 -13.99 1.46
C PHE A 223 -14.59 -15.33 2.08
N VAL A 224 -13.63 -15.86 2.85
CA VAL A 224 -13.86 -16.87 3.88
C VAL A 224 -13.80 -16.18 5.25
N THR A 225 -14.48 -16.76 6.22
CA THR A 225 -14.58 -16.24 7.58
C THR A 225 -14.25 -17.32 8.60
N TRP A 226 -13.73 -16.94 9.77
CA TRP A 226 -13.52 -17.81 10.91
C TRP A 226 -14.04 -17.14 12.18
N THR A 227 -15.01 -17.77 12.82
CA THR A 227 -15.44 -17.42 14.17
C THR A 227 -14.64 -18.28 15.14
N CYS A 228 -13.71 -17.66 15.87
CA CYS A 228 -12.80 -18.36 16.77
C CYS A 228 -13.51 -18.93 18.01
N GLY A 229 -13.09 -20.12 18.43
CA GLY A 229 -13.47 -20.71 19.71
C GLY A 229 -12.67 -20.12 20.88
N PRO A 230 -12.86 -20.64 22.11
CA PRO A 230 -12.25 -20.08 23.32
C PRO A 230 -10.73 -20.17 23.36
N ASP A 231 -10.15 -21.14 22.64
CA ASP A 231 -8.71 -21.40 22.63
C ASP A 231 -7.93 -20.56 21.60
N LEU A 232 -8.62 -19.75 20.79
CA LEU A 232 -8.00 -18.96 19.73
C LEU A 232 -8.43 -17.49 19.80
N ASP A 233 -7.47 -16.61 20.03
CA ASP A 233 -7.67 -15.17 19.98
C ASP A 233 -7.81 -14.69 18.51
N PRO A 234 -8.87 -13.95 18.15
CA PRO A 234 -9.05 -13.46 16.77
C PRO A 234 -7.93 -12.55 16.27
N ALA A 235 -7.32 -11.74 17.15
CA ALA A 235 -6.21 -10.88 16.76
C ALA A 235 -4.94 -11.71 16.52
N TYR A 236 -4.71 -12.76 17.31
CA TYR A 236 -3.65 -13.71 17.02
C TYR A 236 -3.85 -14.41 15.68
N LEU A 237 -5.06 -14.93 15.40
CA LEU A 237 -5.37 -15.54 14.10
C LEU A 237 -5.14 -14.56 12.94
N LEU A 238 -5.57 -13.30 13.08
CA LEU A 238 -5.31 -12.27 12.08
C LEU A 238 -3.81 -12.16 11.76
N TRP A 239 -2.96 -12.05 12.78
CA TRP A 239 -1.51 -11.92 12.58
C TRP A 239 -0.86 -13.18 12.04
N VAL A 240 -1.35 -14.37 12.41
CA VAL A 240 -0.93 -15.64 11.78
C VAL A 240 -1.26 -15.64 10.29
N LEU A 241 -2.50 -15.29 9.90
CA LEU A 241 -2.90 -15.22 8.48
C LEU A 241 -2.06 -14.21 7.69
N ARG A 242 -1.71 -13.08 8.29
CA ARG A 242 -0.82 -12.07 7.67
C ARG A 242 0.60 -12.58 7.49
N ALA A 243 1.15 -13.30 8.48
CA ALA A 243 2.46 -13.94 8.37
C ALA A 243 2.48 -15.06 7.31
N MET A 244 1.37 -15.80 7.20
CA MET A 244 1.18 -16.88 6.21
C MET A 244 0.89 -16.37 4.79
N ARG A 245 0.70 -15.07 4.59
CA ARG A 245 0.31 -14.52 3.28
C ARG A 245 1.20 -14.99 2.12
N PRO A 246 2.54 -15.04 2.22
CA PRO A 246 3.37 -15.56 1.14
C PRO A 246 3.10 -17.03 0.80
N ASP A 247 2.87 -17.89 1.79
CA ASP A 247 2.50 -19.31 1.58
C ASP A 247 1.11 -19.42 0.94
N LEU A 248 0.13 -18.67 1.45
CA LEU A 248 -1.23 -18.62 0.91
C LEU A 248 -1.25 -18.16 -0.56
N LEU A 249 -0.43 -17.15 -0.90
CA LEU A 249 -0.28 -16.68 -2.28
C LEU A 249 0.52 -17.66 -3.15
N GLY A 250 1.48 -18.38 -2.58
CA GLY A 250 2.20 -19.45 -3.28
C GLY A 250 1.26 -20.55 -3.78
N ARG A 251 0.24 -20.90 -2.98
CA ARG A 251 -0.81 -21.85 -3.38
C ARG A 251 -1.64 -21.39 -4.58
N LEU A 252 -1.81 -20.07 -4.77
CA LEU A 252 -2.48 -19.51 -5.97
C LEU A 252 -1.66 -19.70 -7.24
N ALA A 253 -0.33 -19.65 -7.13
CA ALA A 253 0.56 -19.72 -8.29
C ALA A 253 0.54 -21.10 -8.97
N MET A 254 0.04 -22.13 -8.27
CA MET A 254 -0.03 -23.50 -8.76
C MET A 254 -1.32 -23.85 -9.51
N GLY A 255 -2.30 -22.92 -9.66
CA GLY A 255 -3.63 -23.27 -10.20
C GLY A 255 -4.33 -22.21 -11.06
N SER A 256 -4.42 -22.49 -12.38
CA SER A 256 -5.35 -21.92 -13.38
C SER A 256 -5.31 -20.39 -13.66
N THR A 257 -5.98 -19.98 -14.75
CA THR A 257 -6.14 -18.57 -15.19
C THR A 257 -6.86 -17.68 -14.16
N HIS A 258 -7.64 -18.25 -13.24
CA HIS A 258 -8.32 -17.52 -12.17
C HIS A 258 -7.58 -17.68 -10.84
N LYS A 259 -6.90 -16.61 -10.40
CA LYS A 259 -6.20 -16.57 -9.11
C LYS A 259 -7.20 -16.57 -7.96
N THR A 260 -7.49 -17.74 -7.39
CA THR A 260 -8.36 -17.91 -6.21
C THR A 260 -7.83 -18.98 -5.26
N ILE A 261 -7.82 -18.70 -3.95
CA ILE A 261 -7.43 -19.68 -2.92
C ILE A 261 -8.64 -20.61 -2.73
N TYR A 262 -8.50 -21.89 -3.05
CA TYR A 262 -9.63 -22.81 -3.03
C TYR A 262 -10.09 -23.13 -1.58
N VAL A 263 -11.38 -23.44 -1.41
CA VAL A 263 -11.95 -23.76 -0.08
C VAL A 263 -11.23 -24.95 0.57
N PRO A 264 -10.93 -26.06 -0.14
CA PRO A 264 -10.23 -27.19 0.45
C PRO A 264 -8.83 -26.85 1.01
N ASP A 265 -8.11 -25.93 0.37
CA ASP A 265 -6.82 -25.46 0.87
C ASP A 265 -6.97 -24.71 2.19
N LEU A 266 -8.03 -23.92 2.32
CA LEU A 266 -8.36 -23.18 3.55
C LEU A 266 -8.90 -24.10 4.65
N GLN A 267 -9.60 -25.18 4.32
CA GLN A 267 -10.08 -26.19 5.27
C GLN A 267 -8.93 -27.03 5.85
N SER A 268 -7.89 -27.25 5.07
CA SER A 268 -6.69 -28.00 5.50
C SER A 268 -5.65 -27.13 6.20
N LEU A 269 -5.91 -25.83 6.36
CA LEU A 269 -4.98 -24.89 6.98
C LEU A 269 -4.64 -25.31 8.42
N ARG A 270 -3.34 -25.30 8.72
CA ARG A 270 -2.81 -25.56 10.06
C ARG A 270 -2.08 -24.33 10.58
N ILE A 271 -2.20 -24.10 11.88
CA ILE A 271 -1.61 -22.96 12.57
C ILE A 271 -0.87 -23.41 13.83
N PRO A 272 0.17 -22.66 14.26
CA PRO A 272 0.68 -22.77 15.62
C PRO A 272 -0.40 -22.29 16.60
N LEU A 273 -0.50 -22.96 17.74
CA LEU A 273 -1.46 -22.66 18.80
C LEU A 273 -0.74 -22.62 20.15
N PRO A 274 -0.20 -21.44 20.54
CA PRO A 274 0.22 -21.18 21.91
C PRO A 274 -0.98 -21.19 22.87
N PRO A 275 -0.76 -21.27 24.20
CA PRO A 275 -1.78 -20.91 25.18
C PRO A 275 -2.35 -19.51 24.93
N VAL A 276 -3.65 -19.29 25.18
CA VAL A 276 -4.35 -18.02 24.88
C VAL A 276 -3.66 -16.80 25.48
N GLU A 277 -3.12 -16.91 26.69
CA GLU A 277 -2.40 -15.78 27.31
C GLU A 277 -1.06 -15.47 26.64
N GLU A 278 -0.42 -16.45 26.02
CA GLU A 278 0.76 -16.23 25.20
C GLU A 278 0.38 -15.63 23.85
N GLN A 279 -0.73 -16.05 23.24
CA GLN A 279 -1.28 -15.44 22.02
C GLN A 279 -1.51 -13.93 22.21
N ARG A 280 -2.15 -13.52 23.31
CA ARG A 280 -2.37 -12.10 23.63
C ARG A 280 -1.06 -11.32 23.78
N LYS A 281 -0.08 -11.88 24.50
CA LYS A 281 1.26 -11.29 24.64
C LYS A 281 1.98 -11.15 23.29
N ILE A 282 1.83 -12.10 22.39
CA ILE A 282 2.37 -12.03 21.03
C ILE A 282 1.73 -10.86 20.28
N VAL A 283 0.41 -10.74 20.30
CA VAL A 283 -0.34 -9.64 19.65
C VAL A 283 0.11 -8.28 20.21
N GLU A 284 0.26 -8.15 21.53
CA GLU A 284 0.76 -6.91 22.15
C GLU A 284 2.16 -6.54 21.67
N LYS A 285 3.09 -7.52 21.61
CA LYS A 285 4.45 -7.31 21.08
C LYS A 285 4.43 -6.88 19.62
N ILE A 286 3.59 -7.51 18.79
CA ILE A 286 3.43 -7.14 17.38
C ILE A 286 2.95 -5.70 17.27
N ARG A 287 1.88 -5.33 17.98
CA ARG A 287 1.33 -3.96 17.96
C ARG A 287 2.36 -2.92 18.42
N ALA A 288 3.12 -3.22 19.47
CA ALA A 288 4.17 -2.33 19.97
C ALA A 288 5.32 -2.15 18.96
N SER A 289 5.75 -3.25 18.32
CA SER A 289 6.79 -3.22 17.29
C SER A 289 6.32 -2.47 16.04
N ASN A 290 5.11 -2.76 15.57
CA ASN A 290 4.54 -2.15 14.38
C ASN A 290 4.33 -0.65 14.55
N ARG A 291 3.87 -0.18 15.72
CA ARG A 291 3.70 1.25 15.99
C ARG A 291 4.97 2.06 15.74
N ARG A 292 6.12 1.55 16.19
CA ARG A 292 7.42 2.21 15.97
C ARG A 292 7.79 2.28 14.49
N ILE A 293 7.47 1.23 13.74
CA ILE A 293 7.70 1.19 12.28
C ILE A 293 6.73 2.15 11.58
N ASP A 294 5.47 2.19 12.00
CA ASP A 294 4.48 3.10 11.43
C ASP A 294 4.88 4.57 11.63
N GLU A 295 5.31 4.94 12.83
CA GLU A 295 5.85 6.29 13.12
C GLU A 295 7.08 6.63 12.28
N LEU A 296 7.97 5.66 12.01
CA LEU A 296 9.13 5.87 11.14
C LEU A 296 8.70 6.08 9.68
N VAL A 297 7.77 5.25 9.19
CA VAL A 297 7.26 5.34 7.82
C VAL A 297 6.56 6.67 7.60
N ASP A 298 5.73 7.13 8.56
CA ASP A 298 5.03 8.42 8.45
C ASP A 298 6.00 9.61 8.39
N LYS A 299 7.11 9.54 9.15
CA LYS A 299 8.17 10.54 9.10
C LYS A 299 8.91 10.52 7.75
N LEU A 300 9.20 9.34 7.21
CA LEU A 300 9.87 9.19 5.92
C LEU A 300 8.99 9.73 4.79
N ASP A 301 7.70 9.40 4.78
CA ASP A 301 6.75 9.90 3.78
C ASP A 301 6.67 11.43 3.81
N ARG A 302 6.56 12.02 5.00
CA ARG A 302 6.60 13.48 5.14
C ARG A 302 7.91 14.11 4.64
N GLN A 303 9.05 13.46 4.86
CA GLN A 303 10.34 13.97 4.38
C GLN A 303 10.45 13.87 2.86
N ILE A 304 9.93 12.80 2.26
CA ILE A 304 9.87 12.63 0.80
C ILE A 304 9.00 13.73 0.18
N ASP A 305 7.83 14.01 0.77
CA ASP A 305 6.94 15.09 0.31
C ASP A 305 7.62 16.47 0.39
N LEU A 306 8.27 16.79 1.52
CA LEU A 306 9.00 18.04 1.69
C LEU A 306 10.18 18.18 0.72
N LEU A 307 10.87 17.08 0.40
CA LEU A 307 11.93 17.08 -0.60
C LEU A 307 11.39 17.33 -2.00
N ALA A 308 10.22 16.77 -2.34
CA ALA A 308 9.53 17.03 -3.60
C ALA A 308 9.10 18.50 -3.72
N GLU A 309 8.54 19.09 -2.66
CA GLU A 309 8.20 20.52 -2.59
C GLU A 309 9.44 21.40 -2.76
N ARG A 310 10.51 21.10 -2.01
CA ARG A 310 11.79 21.84 -2.11
C ARG A 310 12.37 21.76 -3.52
N ARG A 311 12.32 20.58 -4.15
CA ARG A 311 12.79 20.36 -5.52
C ARG A 311 12.04 21.27 -6.50
N GLN A 312 10.72 21.30 -6.41
CA GLN A 312 9.88 22.13 -7.27
C GLN A 312 10.15 23.62 -7.05
N ALA A 313 10.21 24.07 -5.79
CA ALA A 313 10.49 25.45 -5.44
C ALA A 313 11.87 25.91 -5.95
N LEU A 314 12.89 25.06 -5.83
CA LEU A 314 14.24 25.34 -6.32
C LEU A 314 14.25 25.51 -7.85
N ILE A 315 13.60 24.62 -8.57
CA ILE A 315 13.48 24.70 -10.03
C ILE A 315 12.79 26.01 -10.42
N THR A 316 11.62 26.31 -9.84
CA THR A 316 10.89 27.55 -10.12
C THR A 316 11.73 28.79 -9.82
N ALA A 317 12.39 28.87 -8.66
CA ALA A 317 13.20 30.03 -8.29
C ALA A 317 14.39 30.25 -9.23
N ALA A 318 15.06 29.18 -9.66
CA ALA A 318 16.21 29.25 -10.54
C ALA A 318 15.83 29.63 -11.99
N VAL A 319 14.73 29.09 -12.54
CA VAL A 319 14.33 29.37 -13.94
C VAL A 319 13.59 30.71 -14.10
N THR A 320 13.05 31.26 -13.02
CA THR A 320 12.38 32.58 -13.01
C THR A 320 13.32 33.74 -12.64
N GLY A 321 14.59 33.45 -12.33
CA GLY A 321 15.58 34.47 -11.94
C GLY A 321 15.38 35.05 -10.54
N GLN A 322 14.55 34.42 -9.71
CA GLN A 322 14.37 34.80 -8.30
C GLN A 322 15.56 34.35 -7.42
N PHE A 323 16.47 33.55 -7.97
CA PHE A 323 17.66 33.04 -7.31
C PHE A 323 18.88 33.21 -8.20
N ASP A 324 19.90 33.92 -7.71
CA ASP A 324 21.16 34.12 -8.44
C ASP A 324 22.09 32.92 -8.29
N VAL A 325 22.14 32.09 -9.33
CA VAL A 325 22.95 30.86 -9.40
C VAL A 325 24.46 31.17 -9.31
N THR A 326 24.91 32.41 -9.57
CA THR A 326 26.34 32.77 -9.55
C THR A 326 26.95 32.83 -8.15
N THR A 327 26.15 33.00 -7.10
CA THR A 327 26.62 33.05 -5.71
C THR A 327 26.58 31.70 -4.99
N ALA A 328 25.71 30.78 -5.43
CA ALA A 328 25.49 29.48 -4.79
C ALA A 328 26.67 28.50 -4.94
N GLY A 329 27.42 28.54 -6.05
CA GLY A 329 28.55 27.65 -6.31
C GLY A 329 29.81 27.90 -5.45
N ARG A 330 29.88 29.01 -4.70
CA ARG A 330 31.05 29.36 -3.87
C ARG A 330 30.97 28.86 -2.43
N ALA A 331 29.79 28.59 -1.89
CA ALA A 331 29.65 28.17 -0.49
C ALA A 331 30.09 26.71 -0.25
N GLY A 332 29.85 25.79 -1.20
CA GLY A 332 30.15 24.36 -1.02
C GLY A 332 31.61 23.94 -1.20
N LYS A 333 32.51 24.84 -1.63
CA LYS A 333 33.96 24.56 -1.77
C LYS A 333 34.80 25.07 -0.59
N ALA A 334 34.24 25.88 0.30
CA ALA A 334 34.99 26.47 1.42
C ALA A 334 35.05 25.56 2.66
N GLU A 335 34.18 24.55 2.79
CA GLU A 335 34.14 23.64 3.96
C GLU A 335 34.89 22.31 3.75
N ALA A 336 35.50 22.07 2.59
CA ALA A 336 36.28 20.86 2.31
C ALA A 336 37.81 21.06 2.43
N SER A 337 38.26 22.11 3.13
CA SER A 337 39.68 22.39 3.32
C SER A 337 39.96 23.01 4.69
N VAL A 338 39.62 22.30 5.77
CA VAL A 338 40.29 22.36 7.08
C VAL A 338 40.22 20.99 7.73
#